data_AF-A0A968MSK5-F1
#
_entry.id   AF-A0A968MSK5-F1
#
_cell.length_a   1.000
_cell.length_b   1.000
_cell.length_c   1.000
_cell.angle_alpha   90.00
_cell.angle_beta   90.00
_cell.angle_gamma   90.00
#
_symmetry.space_group_name_H-M   'P 1'
#
loop_
_entity.id
_entity.type
_entity.pdbx_description
1 polymer ?
#
loop_
_entity_poly.entity_id
_entity_poly.type
_entity_poly.pdbx_seq_one_letter_code
_entity_poly.pdbx_strand_id
1 'polypeptide(L)'
;MIKYLLSLTLVFLTACSTTMHTEVHLASRENNVCKNLIGNVVVYAIFVDSKYSKPWSEYDIQSTLDSINKGMNWLMAEARKQNHYLNIEIDHHKLLKE
;
A
#
# COMPACT_ATOMS: atom_id res chain seq x y z
N MET A 1 -6.45 11.00 -56.40
CA MET A 1 -6.02 11.76 -55.21
C MET A 1 -6.75 11.36 -53.94
N ILE A 2 -8.09 11.35 -53.88
CA ILE A 2 -8.87 11.02 -52.66
C ILE A 2 -8.55 9.64 -52.05
N LYS A 3 -8.30 8.60 -52.86
CA LYS A 3 -7.97 7.25 -52.35
C LYS A 3 -6.64 7.20 -51.57
N TYR A 4 -5.64 7.98 -51.97
CA TYR A 4 -4.34 8.02 -51.28
C TYR A 4 -4.39 8.86 -50.01
N LEU A 5 -5.28 9.86 -49.95
CA LEU A 5 -5.51 10.68 -48.77
C LEU A 5 -6.17 9.87 -47.64
N LEU A 6 -7.14 9.01 -47.97
CA LEU A 6 -7.78 8.08 -47.04
C LEU A 6 -6.83 6.99 -46.52
N SER A 7 -5.93 6.50 -47.38
CA SER A 7 -4.91 5.53 -46.98
C SER A 7 -3.89 6.13 -46.03
N LEU A 8 -3.54 7.41 -46.18
CA LEU A 8 -2.55 8.08 -45.36
C LEU A 8 -3.08 8.37 -43.94
N THR A 9 -4.37 8.67 -43.81
CA THR A 9 -5.03 8.87 -42.50
C THR A 9 -5.14 7.59 -41.67
N LEU A 10 -5.19 6.41 -42.30
CA LEU A 10 -5.32 5.13 -41.59
C LEU A 10 -4.02 4.70 -40.91
N VAL A 11 -2.85 5.05 -41.49
CA VAL A 11 -1.53 4.72 -40.95
C VAL A 11 -1.17 5.52 -39.70
N PHE A 12 -1.70 6.75 -39.56
CA PHE A 12 -1.50 7.56 -38.36
C PHE A 12 -2.27 7.06 -37.13
N LEU A 13 -3.38 6.32 -37.32
CA LEU A 13 -4.20 5.82 -36.22
C LEU A 13 -3.64 4.55 -35.57
N THR A 14 -2.71 3.84 -36.22
CA THR A 14 -2.15 2.58 -35.72
C THR A 14 -0.75 2.73 -35.09
N ALA A 15 -0.20 3.94 -35.02
CA ALA A 15 1.18 4.18 -34.58
C ALA A 15 1.35 4.32 -33.05
N CYS A 16 0.30 4.12 -32.24
CA CYS A 16 0.42 4.16 -30.78
C CYS A 16 0.72 2.75 -30.25
N SER A 17 2.00 2.40 -30.18
CA SER A 17 2.47 1.21 -29.48
C SER A 17 2.96 1.62 -28.10
N THR A 18 2.14 1.42 -27.07
CA THR A 18 2.53 1.67 -25.68
C THR A 18 3.50 0.59 -25.22
N THR A 19 4.77 0.92 -25.04
CA THR A 19 5.71 0.06 -24.32
C THR A 19 5.29 0.00 -22.86
N MET A 20 4.68 -1.12 -22.44
CA MET A 20 4.39 -1.39 -21.04
C MET A 20 5.72 -1.64 -20.31
N HIS A 21 6.28 -0.59 -19.72
CA HIS A 21 7.31 -0.74 -18.72
C HIS A 21 6.64 -1.31 -17.46
N THR A 22 7.02 -2.52 -17.06
CA THR A 22 6.64 -3.08 -15.76
C THR A 22 7.46 -2.37 -14.69
N GLU A 23 7.05 -1.16 -14.33
CA GLU A 23 7.57 -0.51 -13.15
C GLU A 23 7.11 -1.30 -11.93
N VAL A 24 8.05 -1.68 -11.06
CA VAL A 24 7.73 -2.24 -9.75
C VAL A 24 7.03 -1.15 -8.96
N HIS A 25 5.70 -1.19 -8.96
CA HIS A 25 4.87 -0.21 -8.29
C HIS A 25 4.94 -0.47 -6.79
N LEU A 26 5.96 0.08 -6.15
CA LEU A 26 6.00 0.21 -4.69
C LEU A 26 4.83 1.12 -4.32
N ALA A 27 3.83 0.54 -3.65
CA ALA A 27 2.60 1.25 -3.28
C ALA A 27 2.94 2.55 -2.52
N SER A 28 2.82 3.69 -3.19
CA SER A 28 3.01 5.01 -2.59
C SER A 28 1.69 5.48 -1.96
N ARG A 29 1.75 6.61 -1.24
CA ARG A 29 0.62 7.30 -0.57
C ARG A 29 -0.62 7.49 -1.46
N GLU A 30 -0.46 7.50 -2.79
CA GLU A 30 -1.56 7.66 -3.76
C GLU A 30 -2.14 6.32 -4.28
N ASN A 31 -1.49 5.19 -4.00
CA ASN A 31 -2.15 3.90 -4.11
C ASN A 31 -3.11 3.84 -2.93
N ASN A 32 -4.37 4.20 -3.18
CA ASN A 32 -5.42 4.41 -2.20
C ASN A 32 -5.76 3.08 -1.48
N VAL A 33 -4.86 2.55 -0.66
CA VAL A 33 -5.05 1.32 0.12
C VAL A 33 -6.26 1.47 1.05
N CYS A 34 -6.56 2.72 1.45
CA CYS A 34 -7.78 3.13 2.12
C CYS A 34 -9.07 2.84 1.33
N LYS A 35 -9.04 2.72 -0.01
CA LYS A 35 -10.21 2.26 -0.78
C LYS A 35 -10.56 0.80 -0.50
N ASN A 36 -9.61 0.00 0.02
CA ASN A 36 -9.79 -1.44 0.22
C ASN A 36 -9.64 -1.90 1.69
N LEU A 37 -9.47 -0.98 2.64
CA LEU A 37 -9.52 -1.27 4.08
C LEU A 37 -10.98 -1.31 4.53
N ILE A 38 -11.63 -2.44 4.29
CA ILE A 38 -13.01 -2.73 4.74
C ILE A 38 -13.05 -4.07 5.45
N GLY A 39 -13.98 -4.25 6.37
CA GLY A 39 -14.13 -5.52 7.08
C GLY A 39 -13.09 -5.70 8.19
N ASN A 40 -12.64 -6.95 8.36
CA ASN A 40 -11.61 -7.31 9.34
C ASN A 40 -10.23 -7.32 8.66
N VAL A 41 -9.30 -6.56 9.21
CA VAL A 41 -7.96 -6.36 8.67
C VAL A 41 -6.94 -6.66 9.75
N VAL A 42 -5.84 -7.32 9.38
CA VAL A 42 -4.67 -7.50 10.25
C VAL A 42 -3.55 -6.60 9.78
N VAL A 43 -3.00 -5.80 10.69
CA VAL A 43 -1.74 -5.06 10.51
C VAL A 43 -0.66 -5.84 11.24
N TYR A 44 0.24 -6.45 10.48
CA TYR A 44 1.32 -7.26 11.01
C TYR A 44 2.65 -6.52 10.95
N ALA A 45 3.20 -6.16 12.12
CA ALA A 45 4.47 -5.45 12.22
C ALA A 45 5.66 -6.42 12.30
N ILE A 46 6.67 -6.21 11.46
CA ILE A 46 7.93 -6.96 11.48
C ILE A 46 9.06 -6.01 11.85
N PHE A 47 9.74 -6.30 12.95
CA PHE A 47 10.90 -5.56 13.42
C PHE A 47 12.16 -6.26 12.91
N VAL A 48 12.92 -5.58 12.06
CA VAL A 48 14.11 -6.13 11.40
C VAL A 48 15.33 -5.33 11.84
N ASP A 49 16.31 -6.03 12.39
CA ASP A 49 17.62 -5.47 12.69
C ASP A 49 18.43 -5.34 11.39
N SER A 50 19.09 -4.20 11.18
CA SER A 50 20.04 -4.02 10.08
C SER A 50 21.48 -4.15 10.59
N LYS A 51 22.42 -4.40 9.67
CA LYS A 51 23.86 -4.50 9.99
C LYS A 51 24.42 -3.26 10.70
N TYR A 52 23.78 -2.10 10.55
CA TYR A 52 24.26 -0.82 11.04
C TYR A 52 23.37 -0.20 12.13
N SER A 53 22.20 -0.79 12.41
CA SER A 53 21.30 -0.33 13.46
C SER A 53 21.50 -1.15 14.73
N LYS A 54 21.20 -0.54 15.88
CA LYS A 54 21.09 -1.32 17.12
C LYS A 54 19.88 -2.27 17.01
N PRO A 55 19.94 -3.43 17.68
CA PRO A 55 18.78 -4.29 17.81
C PRO A 55 17.58 -3.54 18.41
N TRP A 56 16.38 -3.88 17.95
CA TRP A 56 15.16 -3.34 18.53
C TRP A 56 15.04 -3.78 20.00
N SER A 57 15.01 -2.81 20.92
CA SER A 57 14.71 -3.12 22.31
C SER A 57 13.21 -3.36 22.49
N GLU A 58 12.84 -4.01 23.60
CA GLU A 58 11.43 -4.16 23.98
C GLU A 58 10.71 -2.81 24.04
N TYR A 59 11.39 -1.77 24.54
CA TYR A 59 10.84 -0.41 24.57
C TYR A 59 10.57 0.15 23.18
N ASP A 60 11.48 -0.05 22.23
CA ASP A 60 11.33 0.43 20.85
C ASP A 60 10.15 -0.28 20.16
N ILE A 61 10.01 -1.59 20.39
CA ILE A 61 8.90 -2.40 19.88
C ILE A 61 7.57 -1.88 20.46
N GLN A 62 7.46 -1.78 21.79
CA GLN A 62 6.21 -1.38 22.44
C GLN A 62 5.80 0.06 22.09
N SER A 63 6.74 1.00 22.06
CA SER A 63 6.46 2.39 21.69
C SER A 63 6.03 2.54 20.23
N THR A 64 6.59 1.72 19.34
CA THR A 64 6.17 1.66 17.94
C THR A 64 4.78 1.06 17.81
N LEU A 65 4.48 -0.04 18.51
CA LEU A 65 3.15 -0.65 18.53
C LEU A 65 2.09 0.30 19.08
N ASP A 66 2.40 1.09 20.11
CA ASP A 66 1.48 2.10 20.65
C ASP A 66 1.17 3.19 19.60
N SER A 67 2.18 3.62 18.86
CA SER A 67 2.03 4.58 17.77
C SER A 67 1.16 4.04 16.63
N ILE A 68 1.38 2.78 16.23
CA ILE A 68 0.55 2.09 15.24
C ILE A 68 -0.89 1.99 15.75
N ASN A 69 -1.09 1.56 17.00
CA ASN A 69 -2.40 1.42 17.62
C ASN A 69 -3.18 2.75 17.62
N LYS A 70 -2.52 3.85 17.96
CA LYS A 70 -3.13 5.18 17.90
C LYS A 70 -3.59 5.53 16.49
N GLY A 71 -2.77 5.25 15.48
CA GLY A 71 -3.13 5.45 14.07
C GLY A 71 -4.30 4.59 13.60
N MET A 72 -4.31 3.31 13.96
CA MET A 72 -5.38 2.38 13.59
C MET A 72 -6.70 2.73 14.27
N ASN A 73 -6.66 3.13 15.55
CA ASN A 73 -7.84 3.62 16.27
C ASN A 73 -8.44 4.88 15.62
N TRP A 74 -7.58 5.80 15.17
CA TRP A 74 -8.04 6.96 14.42
C TRP A 74 -8.70 6.56 13.09
N LEU A 75 -8.10 5.65 12.32
CA LEU A 75 -8.69 5.16 11.06
C LEU A 75 -10.05 4.48 11.27
N MET A 76 -10.16 3.60 12.26
CA MET A 76 -11.44 2.96 12.61
C MET A 76 -12.49 3.98 13.02
N ALA A 77 -12.11 5.05 13.74
CA ALA A 77 -13.02 6.14 14.10
C ALA A 77 -13.50 6.92 12.86
N GLU A 78 -12.63 7.23 11.91
CA GLU A 78 -13.01 7.89 10.65
C GLU A 78 -13.91 7.00 9.78
N ALA A 79 -13.64 5.70 9.70
CA ALA A 79 -14.51 4.75 9.00
C ALA A 79 -15.91 4.71 9.60
N ARG A 80 -16.01 4.68 10.94
CA ARG A 80 -17.30 4.73 11.66
C ARG A 80 -18.09 6.00 11.35
N LYS A 81 -17.43 7.17 11.29
CA LYS A 81 -18.09 8.45 10.94
C LYS A 81 -18.69 8.42 9.52
N GLN A 82 -18.11 7.62 8.62
CA GLN A 82 -18.57 7.47 7.24
C GLN A 82 -19.48 6.24 7.04
N ASN A 83 -19.93 5.57 8.11
CA ASN A 83 -20.71 4.33 8.07
C ASN A 83 -20.02 3.17 7.33
N HIS A 84 -18.69 3.13 7.35
CA HIS A 84 -17.90 2.01 6.84
C HIS A 84 -17.49 1.08 7.99
N TYR A 85 -17.77 -0.22 7.83
CA TYR A 85 -17.30 -1.23 8.77
C TYR A 85 -15.81 -1.50 8.54
N LEU A 86 -15.02 -1.21 9.56
CA LEU A 86 -13.58 -1.46 9.60
C LEU A 86 -13.20 -1.86 11.03
N ASN A 87 -12.60 -3.04 11.15
CA ASN A 87 -12.03 -3.58 12.37
C ASN A 87 -10.57 -3.96 12.07
N ILE A 88 -9.64 -3.33 12.78
CA ILE A 88 -8.20 -3.55 12.58
C ILE A 88 -7.62 -4.21 13.82
N GLU A 89 -7.01 -5.37 13.63
CA GLU A 89 -6.21 -6.05 14.64
C GLU A 89 -4.74 -5.84 14.34
N ILE A 90 -3.95 -5.61 15.39
CA ILE A 90 -2.50 -5.40 15.29
C ILE A 90 -1.82 -6.61 15.91
N ASP A 91 -0.89 -7.19 15.16
CA ASP A 91 -0.01 -8.24 15.66
C ASP A 91 1.42 -7.96 15.21
N HIS A 92 2.39 -8.62 15.84
CA HIS A 92 3.80 -8.46 15.52
C HIS A 92 4.59 -9.74 15.67
N HIS A 93 5.70 -9.80 14.95
CA HIS A 93 6.63 -10.91 15.08
C HIS A 93 7.22 -10.95 16.49
N LYS A 94 7.03 -12.09 17.17
CA LYS A 94 7.74 -12.44 18.40
C LYS A 94 8.86 -13.40 18.03
N LEU A 95 10.10 -13.03 18.29
CA LEU A 95 11.21 -13.95 18.17
C LEU A 95 10.93 -15.13 19.12
N LEU A 96 10.81 -16.33 18.56
CA LEU A 96 10.73 -17.54 19.36
C LEU A 96 12.03 -17.63 20.15
N LYS A 97 11.92 -17.61 21.49
CA LYS A 97 13.06 -17.97 22.34
C LYS A 97 13.28 -19.47 22.15
N GLU A 98 14.37 -19.83 21.47
CA GLU A 98 14.94 -21.19 21.50
C GLU A 98 15.42 -21.55 22.91
#